data_AF-A0A661UL06-F1
#
_entry.id   AF-A0A661UL06-F1
#
_cell.length_a   1.000
_cell.length_b   1.000
_cell.length_c   1.000
_cell.angle_alpha   90.00
_cell.angle_beta   90.00
_cell.angle_gamma   90.00
#
_symmetry.space_group_name_H-M   'P 1'
#
loop_
_entity.id
_entity.type
_entity.pdbx_description
1 polymer ?
#
loop_
_entity_poly.entity_id
_entity_poly.type
_entity_poly.pdbx_seq_one_letter_code
_entity_poly.pdbx_strand_id
1 'polypeptide(L)'
;MKQNKLAKAETATLMAIETRKDHFDAYIQLTHIQKDMKKYKEALKSLNKGLSYYSSDPEEEITDEEVIKLKLELNELLKKK
;
A
#
# COMPACT_ATOMS: atom_id res chain seq x y z
N MET A 1 10.86 -1.15 -19.44
CA MET A 1 9.72 -2.09 -19.28
C MET A 1 9.13 -2.15 -17.86
N LYS A 2 9.94 -2.07 -16.77
CA LYS A 2 9.44 -2.17 -15.37
C LYS A 2 8.40 -1.11 -14.99
N GLN A 3 8.61 0.16 -15.36
CA GLN A 3 7.65 1.24 -15.04
C GLN A 3 6.26 1.04 -15.66
N ASN A 4 6.19 0.50 -16.88
CA ASN A 4 4.90 0.18 -17.52
C ASN A 4 4.15 -0.95 -16.78
N LYS A 5 4.88 -1.93 -16.24
CA LYS A 5 4.28 -2.99 -15.41
C LYS A 5 3.73 -2.45 -14.09
N LEU A 6 4.45 -1.53 -13.43
CA LEU A 6 4.01 -0.91 -12.19
C LEU A 6 2.75 -0.04 -12.39
N ALA A 7 2.66 0.72 -13.48
CA ALA A 7 1.47 1.51 -13.78
C ALA A 7 0.22 0.63 -14.01
N LYS A 8 0.39 -0.50 -14.72
CA LYS A 8 -0.69 -1.48 -14.90
C LYS A 8 -1.09 -2.13 -13.57
N ALA A 9 -0.12 -2.48 -12.73
CA ALA A 9 -0.38 -3.03 -11.40
C ALA A 9 -1.15 -2.03 -10.54
N GLU A 10 -0.73 -0.76 -10.50
CA GLU A 10 -1.42 0.30 -9.75
C GLU A 10 -2.88 0.42 -10.20
N THR A 11 -3.13 0.42 -11.52
CA THR A 11 -4.48 0.48 -12.08
C THR A 11 -5.32 -0.75 -11.68
N ALA A 12 -4.74 -1.95 -11.79
CA ALA A 12 -5.43 -3.19 -11.43
C ALA A 12 -5.79 -3.25 -9.93
N THR A 13 -4.87 -2.84 -9.07
CA THR A 13 -5.10 -2.81 -7.62
C THR A 13 -6.14 -1.76 -7.25
N LEU A 14 -6.16 -0.59 -7.91
CA LEU A 14 -7.21 0.41 -7.70
C LEU A 14 -8.60 -0.14 -8.07
N MET A 15 -8.75 -0.85 -9.19
CA MET A 15 -10.01 -1.51 -9.56
C MET A 15 -10.44 -2.58 -8.55
N ALA A 16 -9.49 -3.32 -7.96
CA ALA A 16 -9.78 -4.28 -6.90
C ALA A 16 -10.33 -3.59 -5.65
N ILE A 17 -9.74 -2.46 -5.25
CA ILE A 17 -10.22 -1.63 -4.12
C ILE A 17 -11.61 -1.06 -4.42
N GLU A 18 -11.90 -0.66 -5.66
CA GLU A 18 -13.24 -0.18 -6.04
C GLU A 18 -14.30 -1.27 -5.87
N THR A 19 -13.94 -2.53 -6.13
CA THR A 19 -14.83 -3.68 -5.98
C THR A 19 -15.01 -4.08 -4.52
N ARG A 20 -13.94 -4.04 -3.70
CA ARG A 20 -13.97 -4.34 -2.26
C ARG A 20 -13.19 -3.29 -1.47
N LYS A 21 -13.90 -2.25 -1.00
CA LYS A 21 -13.31 -1.02 -0.43
C LYS A 21 -12.63 -1.22 0.93
N ASP A 22 -13.01 -2.28 1.63
CA ASP A 22 -12.52 -2.69 2.95
C ASP A 22 -11.40 -3.74 2.88
N HIS A 23 -10.95 -4.12 1.68
CA HIS A 23 -9.89 -5.11 1.54
C HIS A 23 -8.52 -4.53 1.90
N PHE A 24 -8.07 -4.77 3.13
CA PHE A 24 -6.80 -4.25 3.63
C PHE A 24 -5.59 -4.64 2.77
N ASP A 25 -5.45 -5.92 2.39
CA ASP A 25 -4.32 -6.37 1.55
C ASP A 25 -4.21 -5.63 0.22
N ALA A 26 -5.33 -5.23 -0.38
CA ALA A 26 -5.30 -4.46 -1.62
C ALA A 26 -4.65 -3.08 -1.40
N TYR A 27 -4.86 -2.45 -0.24
CA TYR A 27 -4.17 -1.21 0.11
C TYR A 27 -2.68 -1.43 0.39
N ILE A 28 -2.29 -2.56 0.98
CA ILE A 28 -0.88 -2.90 1.18
C ILE A 28 -0.18 -3.13 -0.16
N GLN A 29 -0.80 -3.90 -1.06
CA GLN A 29 -0.28 -4.07 -2.42
C GLN A 29 -0.13 -2.73 -3.15
N LEU A 30 -1.14 -1.86 -3.07
CA LEU A 30 -1.08 -0.53 -3.67
C LEU A 30 0.08 0.29 -3.09
N THR A 31 0.28 0.22 -1.77
CA THR A 31 1.38 0.88 -1.06
C THR A 31 2.74 0.43 -1.58
N HIS A 32 2.96 -0.87 -1.76
CA HIS A 32 4.19 -1.41 -2.32
C HIS A 32 4.42 -0.97 -3.77
N ILE A 33 3.38 -1.04 -4.61
CA ILE A 33 3.47 -0.60 -6.01
C ILE A 33 3.85 0.88 -6.09
N GLN A 34 3.21 1.73 -5.29
CA GLN A 34 3.50 3.17 -5.25
C GLN A 34 4.89 3.46 -4.69
N LYS A 35 5.34 2.70 -3.67
CA LYS A 35 6.72 2.78 -3.17
C LYS A 35 7.74 2.48 -4.27
N ASP A 36 7.54 1.41 -5.03
CA ASP A 36 8.40 1.00 -6.15
C ASP A 36 8.42 2.04 -7.28
N MET A 37 7.34 2.80 -7.44
CA MET A 37 7.25 3.94 -8.36
C MET A 37 7.84 5.24 -7.80
N LYS A 38 8.38 5.23 -6.57
CA LYS A 38 8.86 6.41 -5.82
C LYS A 38 7.79 7.47 -5.51
N LYS A 39 6.52 7.06 -5.52
CA LYS A 39 5.34 7.83 -5.13
C LYS A 39 5.08 7.73 -3.63
N TYR A 40 6.07 8.13 -2.82
CA TYR A 40 6.06 7.84 -1.38
C TYR A 40 4.92 8.54 -0.61
N LYS A 41 4.47 9.72 -1.07
CA LYS A 41 3.36 10.44 -0.42
C LYS A 41 2.03 9.69 -0.66
N GLU A 42 1.85 9.21 -1.88
CA GLU A 42 0.70 8.41 -2.29
C GLU A 42 0.69 7.06 -1.59
N ALA A 43 1.85 6.38 -1.51
CA ALA A 43 2.01 5.14 -0.77
C ALA A 43 1.59 5.29 0.69
N LEU A 44 2.03 6.36 1.37
CA LEU A 44 1.65 6.62 2.76
C LEU A 44 0.14 6.89 2.91
N LYS A 45 -0.47 7.58 1.94
CA LYS A 45 -1.92 7.81 1.91
C LYS A 45 -2.69 6.50 1.75
N SER A 46 -2.25 5.63 0.85
CA SER A 46 -2.83 4.31 0.62
C SER A 46 -2.73 3.43 1.87
N LEU A 47 -1.56 3.40 2.52
CA LEU A 47 -1.33 2.67 3.76
C LEU A 47 -2.26 3.14 4.89
N ASN A 48 -2.34 4.45 5.10
CA ASN A 48 -3.22 5.01 6.13
C ASN A 48 -4.70 4.76 5.82
N LYS A 49 -5.09 4.74 4.54
CA LYS A 49 -6.45 4.40 4.13
C LYS A 49 -6.75 2.92 4.39
N GLY A 50 -5.82 2.02 4.05
CA GLY A 50 -5.91 0.60 4.40
C GLY A 50 -6.07 0.40 5.90
N LEU A 51 -5.24 1.06 6.70
CA LEU A 51 -5.31 1.01 8.17
C LEU A 51 -6.66 1.44 8.75
N SER A 52 -7.46 2.24 8.04
CA SER A 52 -8.83 2.57 8.48
C SER A 52 -9.83 1.42 8.31
N TYR A 53 -9.46 0.41 7.53
CA TYR A 53 -10.19 -0.84 7.32
C TYR A 53 -9.52 -2.03 8.00
N TYR A 54 -8.32 -1.85 8.56
CA TYR A 54 -7.61 -2.90 9.28
C TYR A 54 -8.45 -3.32 10.49
N SER A 55 -8.99 -4.52 10.42
CA SER A 55 -9.59 -5.21 11.55
C SER A 55 -8.51 -6.02 12.25
N SER A 56 -8.64 -6.23 13.56
CA SER A 56 -7.85 -7.23 14.29
C SER A 56 -8.28 -8.67 13.92
N ASP A 57 -8.60 -8.89 12.64
CA ASP A 57 -9.06 -10.18 12.13
C ASP A 57 -7.88 -11.15 12.17
N PRO A 58 -7.99 -12.28 12.90
CA PRO A 58 -6.93 -13.28 12.94
C PRO A 58 -6.65 -13.94 11.57
N GLU A 59 -7.50 -13.74 10.55
CA GLU A 59 -7.26 -14.20 9.18
C GLU A 59 -6.43 -13.22 8.32
N GLU A 60 -6.07 -12.04 8.83
CA GLU A 60 -5.24 -11.11 8.08
C GLU A 60 -3.81 -11.66 7.94
N GLU A 61 -3.36 -11.88 6.69
CA GLU A 61 -2.01 -12.41 6.41
C GLU A 61 -0.90 -11.41 6.79
N ILE A 62 -1.26 -10.13 6.91
CA ILE A 62 -0.33 -9.02 7.11
C ILE A 62 -0.25 -8.66 8.59
N THR A 63 0.97 -8.72 9.12
CA THR A 63 1.22 -8.47 10.54
C THR A 63 1.35 -6.98 10.86
N ASP A 64 1.02 -6.61 12.10
CA ASP A 64 1.28 -5.24 12.62
C ASP A 64 2.76 -4.83 12.46
N GLU A 65 3.68 -5.77 12.64
CA GLU A 65 5.12 -5.53 12.47
C GLU A 65 5.48 -5.13 11.03
N GLU A 66 4.89 -5.79 10.03
CA GLU A 66 5.10 -5.47 8.61
C GLU A 66 4.55 -4.08 8.27
N VAL A 67 3.38 -3.74 8.81
CA VAL A 67 2.75 -2.43 8.61
C VAL A 67 3.60 -1.31 9.24
N ILE A 68 4.07 -1.52 10.47
CA ILE A 68 4.95 -0.56 11.17
C ILE A 68 6.25 -0.37 10.38
N LYS A 69 6.88 -1.46 9.94
CA LYS A 69 8.12 -1.42 9.16
C LYS A 69 7.92 -0.65 7.85
N LEU A 70 6.83 -0.93 7.12
CA LEU A 70 6.51 -0.25 5.87
C LEU A 70 6.28 1.25 6.08
N LYS A 71 5.55 1.62 7.14
CA LYS A 71 5.31 3.03 7.50
C LYS A 71 6.61 3.76 7.83
N LEU A 72 7.50 3.15 8.61
CA LEU A 72 8.82 3.71 8.93
C LEU A 72 9.67 3.91 7.66
N GLU A 73 9.73 2.90 6.79
CA GLU A 73 10.47 2.97 5.54
C GLU A 73 9.98 4.12 4.64
N LEU A 74 8.66 4.27 4.48
CA LEU A 74 8.08 5.35 3.69
C LEU A 74 8.41 6.74 4.24
N ASN A 75 8.38 6.91 5.57
CA ASN A 75 8.74 8.17 6.21
C ASN A 75 10.22 8.51 6.00
N GLU A 76 11.12 7.53 6.07
CA GLU A 76 12.54 7.74 5.80
C GLU A 76 12.80 8.07 4.32
N LEU A 77 12.10 7.42 3.39
CA LEU A 77 12.19 7.72 1.96
C LEU A 77 11.65 9.12 1.62
N LEU A 78 10.61 9.57 2.32
CA LEU A 78 10.06 10.92 2.17
C LEU A 78 11.03 12.01 2.61
N LYS A 79 11.78 11.79 3.69
CA LYS A 79 12.80 12.75 4.18
C LYS A 79 13.98 12.91 3.24
N LYS A 80 14.24 11.90 2.39
CA LYS A 80 15.38 11.85 1.45
C LYS A 80 15.08 12.44 0.07
N LYS A 81 13.87 12.96 -0.15
CA LYS A 81 13.40 13.49 -1.44
C LYS A 81 13.34 15.02 -1.40
#